data_AF-A0A4Q2YFL5-F1
#
_entry.id   AF-A0A4Q2YFL5-F1
#
_cell.length_a   1.000
_cell.length_b   1.000
_cell.length_c   1.000
_cell.angle_alpha   90.00
_cell.angle_beta   90.00
_cell.angle_gamma   90.00
#
_symmetry.space_group_name_H-M   'P 1'
#
loop_
_entity.id
_entity.type
_entity.pdbx_description
1 polymer ?
#
loop_
_entity_poly.entity_id
_entity_poly.type
_entity_poly.pdbx_seq_one_letter_code
_entity_poly.pdbx_strand_id
1 'polypeptide(L)'
;MASLAGAAEPTSEPADALISRLINLRSQNRTPGIAVAMVLEGSTKAGPFEVNHVRRIITVHPVIENGRQVRKMNTYDLHWTPAYGWFLWEKREEAGGEAVWIWSESQGEVVVR
;
A
#
# COMPACT_ATOMS: atom_id res chain seq x y z
N MET A 1 25.97 -18.20 -2.64
CA MET A 1 24.93 -17.40 -1.97
C MET A 1 24.06 -16.79 -3.05
N ALA A 2 22.75 -17.08 -3.05
CA ALA A 2 21.84 -16.42 -3.98
C ALA A 2 21.77 -14.94 -3.57
N SER A 3 22.16 -14.05 -4.48
CA SER A 3 21.83 -12.63 -4.35
C SER A 3 20.30 -12.55 -4.27
N LEU A 4 19.77 -12.10 -3.14
CA LEU A 4 18.39 -11.62 -3.08
C LEU A 4 18.36 -10.39 -3.99
N ALA A 5 18.00 -10.59 -5.26
CA ALA A 5 17.86 -9.50 -6.20
C ALA A 5 16.76 -8.57 -5.65
N GLY A 6 17.18 -7.46 -5.05
CA GLY A 6 16.27 -6.41 -4.64
C GLY A 6 15.51 -5.87 -5.84
N ALA A 7 14.31 -5.34 -5.62
CA ALA A 7 13.56 -4.66 -6.65
C ALA A 7 14.40 -3.50 -7.21
N ALA A 8 14.34 -3.30 -8.53
CA ALA A 8 14.93 -2.12 -9.16
C ALA A 8 14.10 -0.88 -8.81
N GLU A 9 14.78 0.25 -8.68
CA GLU A 9 14.16 1.55 -8.39
C GLU A 9 13.11 1.89 -9.47
N PRO A 10 11.90 2.35 -9.07
CA PRO A 10 10.81 2.55 -10.01
C PRO A 10 11.11 3.79 -10.86
N THR A 11 11.08 3.61 -12.18
CA THR A 11 11.23 4.71 -13.15
C THR A 11 9.89 5.28 -13.60
N SER A 12 8.78 4.75 -13.10
CA SER A 12 7.41 5.14 -13.45
C SER A 12 6.48 5.00 -12.26
N GLU A 13 5.28 5.58 -12.37
CA GLU A 13 4.22 5.39 -11.39
C GLU A 13 3.79 3.91 -11.29
N PRO A 14 3.37 3.45 -10.09
CA PRO A 14 2.81 2.11 -9.93
C PRO A 14 1.52 1.98 -10.75
N ALA A 15 1.38 0.87 -11.48
CA ALA A 15 0.18 0.63 -12.28
C ALA A 15 -1.07 0.48 -11.38
N ASP A 16 -2.24 0.91 -11.87
CA ASP A 16 -3.52 0.81 -11.16
C ASP A 16 -3.84 -0.61 -10.64
N ALA A 17 -3.46 -1.64 -11.41
CA ALA A 17 -3.62 -3.03 -11.03
C ALA A 17 -2.79 -3.38 -9.78
N LEU A 18 -1.55 -2.87 -9.69
CA LEU A 18 -0.69 -3.04 -8.53
C LEU A 18 -1.25 -2.29 -7.33
N ILE A 19 -1.65 -1.03 -7.50
CA ILE A 19 -2.26 -0.22 -6.44
C ILE A 19 -3.49 -0.92 -5.87
N SER A 20 -4.40 -1.37 -6.74
CA SER A 20 -5.61 -2.08 -6.36
C SER A 20 -5.30 -3.40 -5.64
N ARG A 21 -4.26 -4.11 -6.06
CA ARG A 21 -3.80 -5.34 -5.38
C ARG A 21 -3.31 -5.04 -3.96
N LEU A 22 -2.47 -4.01 -3.78
CA LEU A 22 -1.94 -3.63 -2.46
C LEU A 22 -3.05 -3.18 -1.51
N ILE A 23 -4.01 -2.39 -1.99
CA ILE A 23 -5.17 -1.96 -1.19
C ILE A 23 -6.03 -3.16 -0.79
N ASN A 24 -6.23 -4.12 -1.70
CA ASN A 24 -6.99 -5.34 -1.39
C ASN A 24 -6.24 -6.30 -0.47
N LEU A 25 -4.92 -6.29 -0.44
CA LEU A 25 -4.14 -7.02 0.57
C LEU A 25 -4.35 -6.40 1.95
N ARG A 26 -4.34 -5.06 2.04
CA ARG A 26 -4.64 -4.34 3.28
C ARG A 26 -6.08 -4.53 3.77
N SER A 27 -7.04 -4.55 2.85
CA SER A 27 -8.45 -4.65 3.17
C SER A 27 -8.86 -6.11 3.40
N GLN A 28 -9.38 -6.41 4.59
CA GLN A 28 -10.00 -7.73 4.87
C GLN A 28 -11.21 -8.02 3.96
N ASN A 29 -11.83 -6.97 3.43
CA ASN A 29 -12.90 -7.05 2.44
C ASN A 29 -12.35 -6.68 1.07
N ARG A 30 -12.20 -7.67 0.18
CA ARG A 30 -11.89 -7.40 -1.24
C ARG A 30 -12.91 -6.40 -1.76
N THR A 31 -12.46 -5.21 -2.15
CA THR A 31 -13.33 -4.16 -2.69
C THR A 31 -13.19 -4.18 -4.21
N PRO A 32 -14.07 -4.89 -4.95
CA PRO A 32 -14.05 -4.85 -6.41
C PRO A 32 -14.36 -3.43 -6.90
N GLY A 33 -13.66 -3.00 -7.95
CA GLY A 33 -13.95 -1.72 -8.62
C GLY A 33 -13.37 -0.47 -7.97
N ILE A 34 -12.25 -0.58 -7.25
CA ILE A 34 -11.46 0.59 -6.82
C ILE A 34 -10.95 1.31 -8.07
N ALA A 35 -11.28 2.60 -8.20
CA ALA A 35 -10.72 3.46 -9.24
C ALA A 35 -9.63 4.36 -8.65
N VAL A 36 -8.48 4.47 -9.33
CA VAL A 36 -7.43 5.42 -9.00
C VAL A 36 -7.79 6.77 -9.61
N ALA A 37 -7.92 7.79 -8.77
CA ALA A 37 -8.30 9.14 -9.19
C ALA A 37 -7.08 10.05 -9.40
N MET A 38 -6.02 9.86 -8.62
CA MET A 38 -4.81 10.68 -8.69
C MET A 38 -3.62 9.99 -8.04
N VAL A 39 -2.43 10.24 -8.58
CA VAL A 39 -1.13 9.86 -8.03
C VAL A 39 -0.32 11.15 -7.80
N LEU A 40 0.23 11.34 -6.60
CA LEU A 40 1.10 12.48 -6.26
C LEU A 40 2.47 11.99 -5.78
N GLU A 41 3.54 12.50 -6.37
CA GLU A 41 4.93 12.16 -6.01
C GLU A 41 5.45 12.99 -4.82
N GLY A 42 6.25 12.35 -3.96
CA GLY A 42 7.01 13.00 -2.90
C GLY A 42 8.08 12.08 -2.29
N SER A 43 8.74 12.58 -1.25
CA SER A 43 9.71 11.84 -0.42
C SER A 43 9.40 12.06 1.06
N THR A 44 9.68 11.07 1.93
CA THR A 44 9.42 11.20 3.37
C THR A 44 10.24 10.21 4.21
N LYS A 45 10.37 10.49 5.52
CA LYS A 45 10.63 9.46 6.52
C LYS A 45 9.29 8.93 7.03
N ALA A 46 8.99 7.67 6.71
CA ALA A 46 7.73 7.03 7.10
C ALA A 46 7.99 5.97 8.17
N GLY A 47 7.83 6.35 9.45
CA GLY A 47 8.08 5.44 10.56
C GLY A 47 9.51 4.88 10.52
N PRO A 48 9.70 3.55 10.45
CA PRO A 48 11.03 2.93 10.41
C PRO A 48 11.71 3.00 9.03
N PHE A 49 11.04 3.52 8.00
CA PHE A 49 11.54 3.51 6.62
C PHE A 49 12.06 4.88 6.19
N GLU A 50 13.25 4.92 5.60
CA GLU A 50 13.73 6.05 4.80
C GLU A 50 13.30 5.84 3.34
N VAL A 51 12.40 6.67 2.84
CA VAL A 51 11.71 6.42 1.55
C VAL A 51 11.88 7.60 0.62
N ASN A 52 12.66 7.39 -0.45
CA ASN A 52 12.85 8.39 -1.51
C ASN A 52 11.65 8.46 -2.47
N HIS A 53 10.89 7.37 -2.55
CA HIS A 53 9.78 7.18 -3.48
C HIS A 53 8.47 6.99 -2.71
N VAL A 54 7.71 8.08 -2.61
CA VAL A 54 6.36 8.07 -2.05
C VAL A 54 5.38 8.46 -3.15
N ARG A 55 4.26 7.73 -3.20
CA ARG A 55 3.13 8.01 -4.09
C ARG A 55 1.85 8.06 -3.28
N ARG A 56 1.28 9.25 -3.13
CA ARG A 56 -0.05 9.41 -2.54
C ARG A 56 -1.09 9.12 -3.60
N ILE A 57 -1.90 8.10 -3.35
CA ILE A 57 -2.97 7.64 -4.22
C ILE A 57 -4.30 8.07 -3.63
N ILE A 58 -5.07 8.84 -4.41
CA ILE A 58 -6.49 9.08 -4.12
C ILE A 58 -7.29 8.05 -4.91
N THR A 59 -8.19 7.35 -4.23
CA THR A 59 -9.00 6.28 -4.81
C THR A 59 -10.47 6.48 -4.50
N VAL A 60 -11.33 5.93 -5.35
CA VAL A 60 -12.78 5.92 -5.16
C VAL A 60 -13.26 4.49 -4.98
N HIS A 61 -13.80 4.20 -3.80
CA HIS A 61 -14.30 2.89 -3.42
C HIS A 61 -15.83 2.85 -3.54
N PRO A 62 -16.40 1.86 -4.25
CA PRO A 62 -17.82 1.54 -4.12
C PRO A 62 -18.05 0.87 -2.75
N VAL A 63 -18.94 1.42 -1.94
CA VAL A 63 -19.32 0.84 -0.64
C VAL A 63 -20.84 0.80 -0.51
N ILE A 64 -21.36 -0.20 0.20
CA ILE A 64 -22.79 -0.29 0.52
C ILE A 64 -23.04 0.39 1.86
N GLU A 65 -23.85 1.44 1.87
CA GLU A 65 -24.31 2.13 3.08
C GLU A 65 -25.83 2.19 3.09
N ASN A 66 -26.44 1.71 4.17
CA ASN A 66 -27.90 1.70 4.33
C ASN A 66 -28.64 1.07 3.13
N GLY A 67 -28.10 -0.01 2.58
CA GLY A 67 -28.67 -0.72 1.42
C GLY A 67 -28.50 0.01 0.08
N ARG A 68 -27.74 1.11 0.02
CA ARG A 68 -27.45 1.84 -1.22
C ARG A 68 -25.95 1.82 -1.54
N GLN A 69 -25.63 1.72 -2.82
CA GLN A 69 -24.26 1.86 -3.27
C GLN A 69 -23.89 3.35 -3.30
N VAL A 70 -22.85 3.71 -2.54
CA VAL A 70 -22.25 5.04 -2.52
C VAL A 70 -20.78 4.96 -2.89
N ARG A 71 -20.16 6.11 -3.18
CA ARG A 71 -18.74 6.22 -3.51
C ARG A 71 -18.02 6.96 -2.38
N LYS A 72 -16.96 6.36 -1.84
CA LYS A 72 -16.10 6.98 -0.85
C LYS A 72 -14.71 7.23 -1.41
N MET A 73 -14.18 8.41 -1.13
CA MET A 73 -12.79 8.73 -1.44
C MET A 73 -11.89 8.26 -0.31
N ASN A 74 -10.82 7.54 -0.65
CA ASN A 74 -9.78 7.12 0.27
C ASN A 74 -8.42 7.59 -0.23
N THR A 75 -7.52 7.86 0.70
CA THR A 75 -6.14 8.25 0.41
C THR A 75 -5.21 7.18 0.96
N TYR A 76 -4.24 6.76 0.14
CA TYR A 76 -3.23 5.78 0.50
C TYR A 76 -1.85 6.33 0.16
N ASP A 77 -0.88 6.16 1.04
CA ASP A 77 0.51 6.51 0.75
C ASP A 77 1.29 5.22 0.46
N LEU A 78 1.61 5.01 -0.83
CA LEU A 78 2.47 3.93 -1.30
C LEU A 78 3.93 4.37 -1.16
N HIS A 79 4.75 3.46 -0.65
CA HIS A 79 6.16 3.65 -0.41
C HIS A 79 6.93 2.63 -1.26
N TRP A 80 8.17 2.94 -1.67
CA TRP A 80 9.02 1.96 -2.35
C TRP A 80 10.37 1.78 -1.67
N THR A 81 10.81 0.53 -1.57
CA THR A 81 12.18 0.16 -1.18
C THR A 81 12.68 -1.02 -2.01
N PRO A 82 14.01 -1.23 -2.14
CA PRO A 82 14.56 -2.41 -2.79
C PRO A 82 14.09 -3.74 -2.18
N ALA A 83 13.80 -3.76 -0.88
CA ALA A 83 13.39 -4.97 -0.17
C ALA A 83 11.93 -5.36 -0.43
N TYR A 84 11.03 -4.38 -0.54
CA TYR A 84 9.58 -4.60 -0.57
C TYR A 84 8.89 -4.23 -1.89
N GLY A 85 9.62 -3.67 -2.87
CA GLY A 85 8.98 -3.06 -4.03
C GLY A 85 8.05 -1.93 -3.57
N TRP A 86 6.94 -1.69 -4.28
CA TRP A 86 5.87 -0.82 -3.77
C TRP A 86 5.12 -1.47 -2.62
N PHE A 87 4.85 -0.71 -1.55
CA PHE A 87 4.17 -1.22 -0.37
C PHE A 87 3.32 -0.17 0.36
N LEU A 88 2.34 -0.67 1.10
CA LEU A 88 1.61 0.04 2.15
C LEU A 88 2.10 -0.48 3.49
N TRP A 89 2.01 0.33 4.54
CA TRP A 89 2.26 -0.15 5.89
C TRP A 89 1.38 0.57 6.91
N GLU A 90 1.16 -0.06 8.05
CA GLU A 90 0.60 0.60 9.22
C GLU A 90 1.11 -0.03 10.52
N LYS A 91 1.09 0.76 11.58
CA LYS A 91 1.39 0.31 12.93
C LYS A 91 0.09 -0.06 13.63
N ARG A 92 0.03 -1.23 14.27
CA ARG A 92 -1.12 -1.68 15.07
C ARG A 92 -0.66 -2.02 16.48
N GLU A 93 -1.46 -1.66 17.47
CA GLU A 93 -1.32 -2.20 18.82
C GLU A 93 -2.03 -3.55 18.90
N GLU A 94 -1.31 -4.59 19.29
CA GLU A 94 -1.84 -5.94 19.51
C GLU A 94 -1.56 -6.41 20.94
N ALA A 95 -2.21 -7.51 21.36
CA ALA A 95 -2.06 -8.06 22.71
C ALA A 95 -0.61 -8.44 23.09
N GLY A 96 0.31 -8.52 22.11
CA GLY A 96 1.73 -8.82 22.30
C GLY A 96 2.68 -7.62 22.13
N GLY A 97 2.15 -6.40 21.98
CA GLY A 97 2.93 -5.19 21.71
C GLY A 97 2.62 -4.56 20.34
N GLU A 98 3.47 -3.62 19.94
CA GLU A 98 3.32 -2.93 18.65
C GLU A 98 3.75 -3.83 17.50
N ALA A 99 2.91 -3.96 16.48
CA ALA A 99 3.21 -4.69 15.25
C ALA A 99 3.21 -3.74 14.05
N VAL A 100 4.14 -3.94 13.12
CA VAL A 100 4.19 -3.25 11.83
C VAL A 100 3.70 -4.19 10.76
N TRP A 101 2.56 -3.84 10.16
CA TRP A 101 1.96 -4.56 9.05
C TRP A 101 2.43 -3.93 7.74
N ILE A 102 2.91 -4.74 6.81
CA ILE A 102 3.42 -4.32 5.51
C ILE A 102 2.71 -5.14 4.43
N TRP A 103 2.09 -4.45 3.47
CA TRP A 103 1.52 -5.08 2.27
C TRP A 103 2.37 -4.69 1.08
N SER A 104 3.12 -5.65 0.55
CA SER A 104 4.24 -5.47 -0.37
C SER A 104 3.97 -6.11 -1.72
N GLU A 105 4.49 -5.45 -2.75
CA GLU A 105 4.49 -5.94 -4.13
C GLU A 105 5.26 -7.25 -4.28
N SER A 106 6.43 -7.35 -3.65
CA SER A 106 7.38 -8.45 -3.80
C SER A 106 7.20 -9.56 -2.76
N GLN A 107 6.69 -9.23 -1.57
CA GLN A 107 6.61 -10.18 -0.45
C GLN A 107 5.17 -10.53 -0.02
N GLY A 108 4.15 -9.84 -0.54
CA GLY A 108 2.77 -10.03 -0.08
C GLY A 108 2.55 -9.39 1.29
N GLU A 109 1.89 -10.09 2.21
CA GLU A 109 1.67 -9.57 3.57
C GLU A 109 2.81 -9.99 4.51
N VAL A 110 3.40 -9.02 5.20
CA VAL A 110 4.48 -9.21 6.17
C VAL A 110 4.11 -8.51 7.47
N VAL A 111 4.32 -9.20 8.60
CA VAL A 111 4.12 -8.64 9.94
C VAL A 111 5.43 -8.69 10.71
N VAL A 112 5.91 -7.53 11.14
CA VAL A 112 7.13 -7.37 11.94
C VAL A 112 6.72 -7.03 13.37
N ARG A 113 7.35 -7.70 14.35
CA ARG A 113 7.13 -7.55 15.79
C ARG A 113 8.40 -7.12 16.49
#